data_AF-M1AME6-F1
#
_entry.id   AF-M1AME6-F1
#
_cell.length_a   1.000
_cell.length_b   1.000
_cell.length_c   1.000
_cell.angle_alpha   90.00
_cell.angle_beta   90.00
_cell.angle_gamma   90.00
#
_symmetry.space_group_name_H-M   'P 1'
#
loop_
_entity.id
_entity.type
_entity.pdbx_description
1 polymer ?
#
loop_
_entity_poly.entity_id
_entity_poly.type
_entity_poly.pdbx_seq_one_letter_code
_entity_poly.pdbx_strand_id
1 'polypeptide(L)' 'MDIATTKNMETLVQIGNDLLKKPISRVNLETGRYEPVVGEGTNEAAIVRFAQLLSEERKLRIN' A
#
# COMPACT_ATOMS: atom_id res chain seq x y z
N MET A 1 -18.74 10.68 2.08
CA MET A 1 -18.25 11.05 3.43
C MET A 1 -17.56 12.38 3.22
N ASP A 2 -18.22 13.48 3.56
CA ASP A 2 -17.91 14.79 2.97
C ASP A 2 -17.36 15.73 4.06
N ILE A 3 -16.19 15.38 4.57
CA ILE A 3 -15.52 16.11 5.66
C ILE A 3 -14.17 16.61 5.15
N ALA A 4 -14.18 17.69 4.38
CA ALA A 4 -12.99 18.26 3.74
C ALA A 4 -12.29 19.35 4.58
N THR A 5 -12.42 19.31 5.91
CA THR A 5 -11.70 20.25 6.79
C THR A 5 -10.19 20.00 6.71
N THR A 6 -9.37 21.05 6.84
CA THR A 6 -7.89 20.93 6.80
C THR A 6 -7.38 19.87 7.77
N LYS A 7 -7.88 19.88 9.02
CA LYS A 7 -7.53 18.89 10.04
C LYS A 7 -7.81 17.45 9.62
N ASN A 8 -8.96 17.21 8.97
CA ASN A 8 -9.30 15.87 8.50
C ASN A 8 -8.34 15.43 7.38
N MET A 9 -8.01 16.34 6.45
CA MET A 9 -7.06 16.04 5.37
C MET A 9 -5.66 15.73 5.90
N GLU A 10 -5.16 16.49 6.86
CA GLU A 10 -3.86 16.22 7.53
C GLU A 10 -3.87 14.86 8.23
N THR A 11 -4.97 14.53 8.91
CA THR A 11 -5.15 13.23 9.56
C THR A 11 -5.13 12.08 8.54
N LEU A 12 -5.78 12.25 7.39
CA LEU A 12 -5.77 11.25 6.31
C LEU A 12 -4.38 11.06 5.70
N VAL A 13 -3.60 12.14 5.55
CA VAL A 13 -2.19 12.05 5.13
C VAL A 13 -1.38 11.25 6.14
N GLN A 14 -1.55 11.53 7.43
CA GLN A 14 -0.87 10.77 8.49
C GLN A 14 -1.24 9.28 8.45
N ILE A 15 -2.53 8.95 8.31
CA ILE A 15 -3.01 7.57 8.16
C ILE A 15 -2.33 6.91 6.96
N GLY A 16 -2.24 7.59 5.81
CA GLY A 16 -1.56 7.09 4.62
C GLY A 16 -0.08 6.75 4.89
N ASN A 17 0.64 7.65 5.55
CA ASN A 17 2.04 7.43 5.92
C ASN A 17 2.20 6.25 6.90
N ASP A 18 1.31 6.12 7.87
CA ASP A 18 1.33 5.01 8.82
C ASP A 18 1.02 3.67 8.14
N LEU A 19 0.11 3.65 7.16
CA LEU A 19 -0.22 2.46 6.38
C LEU A 19 0.99 1.92 5.58
N LEU A 20 1.90 2.80 5.12
CA LEU A 20 3.12 2.37 4.45
C LEU A 20 4.02 1.52 5.35
N LYS A 21 4.05 1.81 6.66
CA LYS A 21 4.87 1.07 7.64
C LYS A 21 4.22 -0.21 8.14
N LYS A 22 2.92 -0.41 7.91
CA LYS A 22 2.21 -1.64 8.29
C LYS A 22 2.61 -2.84 7.42
N PRO A 23 2.48 -4.07 7.95
CA PRO A 23 2.69 -5.27 7.15
C PRO A 23 1.69 -5.37 6.00
N ILE A 24 2.10 -6.03 4.92
CA ILE A 24 1.21 -6.40 3.82
C ILE A 24 0.05 -7.22 4.39
N SER A 25 -1.16 -6.96 3.91
CA SER A 25 -2.34 -7.73 4.30
C SER A 25 -3.03 -8.33 3.08
N ARG A 26 -3.62 -9.51 3.23
CA ARG A 26 -4.45 -10.17 2.22
C ARG A 26 -5.83 -10.43 2.77
N VAL A 27 -6.80 -10.55 1.87
CA VAL A 27 -8.14 -10.98 2.26
C VAL A 27 -8.10 -12.45 2.64
N ASN A 28 -8.46 -12.77 3.87
CA ASN A 28 -8.80 -14.11 4.27
C ASN A 28 -10.18 -14.44 3.68
N LEU A 29 -10.24 -15.45 2.81
CA LEU A 29 -11.46 -15.80 2.06
C LEU A 29 -12.56 -16.43 2.93
N GLU A 30 -12.20 -17.00 4.09
CA GLU A 30 -13.14 -17.58 5.03
C GLU A 30 -13.83 -16.49 5.86
N THR A 31 -13.05 -15.50 6.34
CA THR A 31 -13.56 -14.43 7.23
C THR A 31 -13.97 -13.17 6.47
N GLY A 32 -13.52 -13.01 5.22
CA GLY A 32 -13.68 -11.79 4.42
C GLY A 32 -12.85 -10.60 4.92
N ARG A 33 -11.96 -10.80 5.91
CA ARG A 33 -11.19 -9.73 6.54
C ARG A 33 -9.79 -9.62 5.96
N TYR A 34 -9.21 -8.43 6.01
CA TYR A 34 -7.80 -8.22 5.72
C TYR A 34 -6.96 -8.68 6.91
N GLU A 35 -6.03 -9.60 6.65
CA GLU A 35 -5.13 -10.17 7.65
C GLU A 35 -3.67 -9.96 7.21
N PRO A 36 -2.77 -9.56 8.13
CA PRO A 36 -1.35 -9.41 7.83
C PRO A 36 -0.73 -10.72 7.35
N VAL A 37 0.09 -10.66 6.30
CA VAL A 37 0.88 -11.80 5.84
C VAL A 37 2.23 -11.78 6.54
N VAL A 38 2.45 -12.77 7.40
CA VAL A 38 3.68 -12.90 8.16
C VAL A 38 4.86 -13.14 7.20
N GLY A 39 5.91 -12.33 7.32
CA GLY A 39 7.15 -12.48 6.56
C GLY A 39 7.22 -11.74 5.22
N GLU A 40 6.14 -11.15 4.70
CA GLU A 40 6.18 -10.45 3.40
C GLU A 40 6.64 -8.98 3.47
N GLY A 41 6.94 -8.49 4.68
CA GLY A 41 7.42 -7.14 4.93
C GLY A 41 6.30 -6.09 4.97
N THR A 42 6.66 -4.82 4.76
CA THR A 42 5.75 -3.67 4.83
C THR A 42 5.13 -3.33 3.48
N ASN A 43 4.03 -2.57 3.50
CA ASN A 43 3.43 -2.02 2.29
C ASN A 43 4.40 -1.13 1.51
N GLU A 44 5.22 -0.33 2.20
CA GLU A 44 6.26 0.50 1.57
C GLU A 44 7.23 -0.34 0.73
N ALA A 45 7.79 -1.41 1.31
CA ALA A 45 8.70 -2.30 0.60
C ALA A 45 8.02 -2.96 -0.60
N ALA A 46 6.75 -3.35 -0.47
CA ALA A 46 5.96 -3.91 -1.56
C ALA A 46 5.79 -2.93 -2.72
N ILE A 47 5.44 -1.68 -2.42
CA ILE A 47 5.25 -0.62 -3.41
C ILE A 47 6.58 -0.29 -4.12
N VAL A 48 7.70 -0.23 -3.39
CA VAL A 48 9.03 -0.02 -3.98
C VAL A 48 9.36 -1.13 -4.98
N ARG A 49 9.18 -2.40 -4.57
CA ARG A 49 9.37 -3.54 -5.48
C ARG A 49 8.46 -3.45 -6.70
N PHE A 50 7.20 -3.07 -6.51
CA PHE A 50 6.25 -2.94 -7.61
C PHE A 50 6.64 -1.82 -8.59
N ALA A 51 7.11 -0.69 -8.09
CA ALA A 51 7.62 0.40 -8.93
C ALA A 51 8.84 -0.02 -9.76
N GLN A 52 9.73 -0.84 -9.20
CA GLN A 52 10.86 -1.41 -9.95
C GLN A 52 10.37 -2.32 -11.09
N LEU A 53 9.46 -3.25 -10.80
CA LEU A 53 8.87 -4.14 -11.82
C LEU A 53 8.23 -3.35 -12.98
N LEU A 54 7.46 -2.31 -12.66
CA LEU A 54 6.85 -1.45 -13.68
C LEU A 54 7.90 -0.72 -14.53
N SER A 55 8.99 -0.26 -13.92
CA SER A 55 10.09 0.41 -14.61
C SER A 55 10.83 -0.54 -15.56
N GLU A 56 11.10 -1.76 -15.11
CA GLU A 56 11.71 -2.82 -15.92
C GLU A 56 10.83 -3.20 -17.11
N GLU A 57 9.55 -3.46 -16.87
CA GLU A 57 8.59 -3.81 -17.91
C GLU A 57 8.46 -2.70 -18.97
N ARG A 58 8.43 -1.42 -18.53
CA ARG A 58 8.42 -0.29 -19.46
C ARG A 58 9.66 -0.28 -20.36
N LYS A 59 10.85 -0.56 -19.81
CA LYS A 59 12.10 -0.61 -20.61
C LYS A 59 12.05 -1.75 -21.62
N LEU A 60 11.58 -2.93 -21.21
CA LEU A 60 11.46 -4.10 -22.09
C LEU A 60 10.52 -3.86 -23.28
N ARG A 61 9.47 -3.06 -23.12
CA ARG A 61 8.52 -2.76 -24.21
C ARG A 61 8.97 -1.65 -25.17
N ILE A 62 9.91 -0.81 -24.74
CA ILE A 62 10.42 0.33 -25.54
C ILE A 62 11.70 -0.05 -26.29
N ASN A 63 12.42 -1.07 -25.81
CA ASN A 63 13.52 -1.72 -26.52
C ASN A 63 13.00 -2.71 -27.57
#